data_AF-A0A2W1BWD1-F1
#
_entry.id   AF-A0A2W1BWD1-F1
#
_cell.length_a   1.000
_cell.length_b   1.000
_cell.length_c   1.000
_cell.angle_alpha   90.00
_cell.angle_beta   90.00
_cell.angle_gamma   90.00
#
_symmetry.space_group_name_H-M   'P 1'
#
loop_
_entity.id
_entity.type
_entity.pdbx_description
1 polymer ?
#
loop_
_entity_poly.entity_id
_entity_poly.type
_entity_poly.pdbx_seq_one_letter_code
_entity_poly.pdbx_strand_id
1 'polypeptide(L)'
;MPYQRKIPDNSKVRRQLFPQDSTEKQANKDNMTNVLQELIANDRQRSIENWNFDTVKEIPVKGDWEWSKTDEGKWIGINSKKSNEQENEKTPVQLYSKVHVGMPSFT
;
A
#
# COMPACT_ATOMS: atom_id res chain seq x y z
N MET A 1 -23.66 22.01 -26.76
CA MET A 1 -23.26 22.91 -25.65
C MET A 1 -22.90 22.05 -24.44
N PRO A 2 -21.64 21.96 -24.00
CA PRO A 2 -21.29 21.16 -22.83
C PRO A 2 -21.74 21.88 -21.55
N TYR A 3 -22.49 21.17 -20.70
CA TYR A 3 -22.89 21.67 -19.38
C TYR A 3 -21.66 21.72 -18.46
N GLN A 4 -21.22 22.92 -18.09
CA GLN A 4 -20.26 23.10 -17.00
C GLN A 4 -21.03 23.17 -15.68
N ARG A 5 -20.83 22.18 -14.78
CA ARG A 5 -21.30 22.29 -13.39
C ARG A 5 -20.52 23.41 -12.71
N LYS A 6 -21.17 24.54 -12.46
CA LYS A 6 -20.64 25.58 -11.57
C LYS A 6 -20.71 25.04 -10.14
N ILE A 7 -19.55 24.66 -9.60
CA ILE A 7 -19.45 24.26 -8.20
C ILE A 7 -19.68 25.53 -7.37
N PRO A 8 -20.64 25.55 -6.43
CA PRO A 8 -20.86 26.72 -5.58
C PRO A 8 -19.63 27.00 -4.72
N ASP A 9 -19.22 28.27 -4.65
CA ASP A 9 -18.02 28.69 -3.90
C ASP A 9 -18.12 28.39 -2.39
N ASN A 10 -19.34 28.23 -1.86
CA ASN A 10 -19.60 28.07 -0.43
C ASN A 10 -20.08 26.65 -0.07
N SER A 11 -19.27 25.64 -0.40
CA SER A 11 -19.57 24.25 -0.02
C SER A 11 -19.22 24.00 1.44
N LYS A 12 -20.20 23.58 2.25
CA LYS A 12 -20.02 23.21 3.68
C LYS A 12 -18.94 22.14 3.91
N VAL A 13 -18.58 21.39 2.87
CA VAL A 13 -17.64 20.26 2.93
C VAL A 13 -16.23 20.65 2.47
N ARG A 14 -16.09 21.72 1.66
CA ARG A 14 -14.78 22.20 1.19
C ARG A 14 -14.18 23.18 2.18
N ARG A 15 -13.61 22.65 3.26
CA ARG A 15 -12.91 23.46 4.28
C ARG A 15 -11.54 22.88 4.58
N GLN A 16 -10.55 23.76 4.75
CA GLN A 16 -9.26 23.40 5.32
C GLN A 16 -9.44 23.19 6.83
N LEU A 17 -9.13 22.00 7.32
CA LEU A 17 -9.32 21.66 8.74
C LEU A 17 -8.26 22.32 9.63
N PHE A 18 -7.04 22.50 9.10
CA PHE A 18 -5.91 23.10 9.80
C PHE A 18 -5.37 24.26 8.98
N PRO A 19 -5.67 25.53 9.35
CA PRO A 19 -5.19 26.71 8.65
C PRO A 19 -3.65 26.71 8.57
N GLN A 20 -3.10 27.13 7.43
CA GLN A 20 -1.67 27.37 7.29
C GLN A 20 -1.39 28.86 7.16
N ASP A 21 -0.42 29.34 7.93
CA ASP A 21 0.03 30.72 7.86
C ASP A 21 0.63 31.04 6.49
N SER A 22 0.23 32.18 5.93
CA SER A 22 0.52 32.53 4.53
C SER A 22 2.01 32.65 4.23
N THR A 23 2.82 32.99 5.23
CA THR A 23 4.27 33.11 5.19
C THR A 23 4.99 31.77 5.04
N GLU A 24 4.34 30.65 5.36
CA GLU A 24 4.97 29.32 5.40
C GLU A 24 4.46 28.36 4.32
N LYS A 25 3.52 28.79 3.47
CA LYS A 25 2.85 27.89 2.51
C LYS A 25 3.80 27.19 1.55
N GLN A 26 4.85 27.87 1.08
CA GLN A 26 5.81 27.26 0.15
C GLN A 26 6.78 26.33 0.89
N ALA A 27 7.35 26.79 2.01
CA ALA A 27 8.22 25.98 2.86
C ALA A 27 7.52 24.70 3.36
N ASN A 28 6.24 24.79 3.76
CA ASN A 28 5.46 23.62 4.18
C ASN A 28 5.24 22.61 3.05
N LYS A 29 5.01 23.06 1.82
CA LYS A 29 4.88 22.15 0.66
C LYS A 29 6.18 21.44 0.36
N ASP A 30 7.29 22.17 0.37
CA ASP A 30 8.61 21.62 0.05
C ASP A 30 9.06 20.65 1.15
N ASN A 31 8.87 21.03 2.43
CA ASN A 31 9.15 20.16 3.58
C ASN A 31 8.30 18.90 3.57
N MET A 32 6.99 19.01 3.29
CA MET A 32 6.11 17.84 3.20
C MET A 32 6.53 16.90 2.06
N THR A 33 6.93 17.46 0.92
CA THR A 33 7.41 16.66 -0.22
C THR A 33 8.67 15.90 0.15
N ASN A 34 9.62 16.55 0.82
CA ASN A 34 10.86 15.93 1.28
C ASN A 34 10.58 14.80 2.29
N VAL A 35 9.73 15.05 3.29
CA VAL A 35 9.35 14.02 4.28
C VAL A 35 8.69 12.82 3.60
N LEU A 36 7.80 13.04 2.64
CA LEU A 36 7.17 11.93 1.91
C LEU A 36 8.18 11.12 1.09
N GLN A 37 9.16 11.78 0.45
CA GLN A 37 10.22 11.09 -0.27
C GLN A 37 11.10 10.25 0.67
N GLU A 38 11.45 10.78 1.83
CA GLU A 38 12.20 10.03 2.85
C GLU A 38 11.43 8.81 3.35
N LEU A 39 10.12 8.94 3.60
CA LEU A 39 9.28 7.82 4.02
C LEU A 39 9.24 6.72 2.95
N ILE A 40 9.10 7.09 1.67
CA ILE A 40 9.10 6.13 0.56
C ILE A 40 10.47 5.44 0.43
N ALA A 41 11.56 6.19 0.55
CA ALA A 41 12.91 5.65 0.49
C ALA A 41 13.18 4.67 1.65
N ASN A 42 12.77 5.04 2.86
CA ASN A 42 12.88 4.19 4.04
C ASN A 42 12.06 2.89 3.91
N ASP A 43 10.84 2.98 3.37
CA ASP A 43 10.01 1.80 3.17
C ASP A 43 10.62 0.82 2.16
N ARG A 44 11.18 1.36 1.06
CA ARG A 44 11.95 0.56 0.10
C ARG A 44 13.19 -0.08 0.73
N GLN A 45 13.90 0.65 1.59
CA GLN A 45 15.07 0.09 2.24
C GLN A 45 14.67 -1.05 3.20
N ARG A 46 13.59 -0.88 3.95
CA ARG A 46 13.04 -1.93 4.82
C ARG A 46 12.58 -3.17 4.04
N SER A 47 11.97 -3.00 2.87
CA SER A 47 11.55 -4.16 2.06
C SER A 47 12.76 -4.96 1.56
N ILE A 48 13.82 -4.27 1.12
CA ILE A 48 15.08 -4.91 0.73
C ILE A 48 15.78 -5.58 1.93
N GLU A 49 15.82 -4.92 3.09
CA GLU A 49 16.45 -5.48 4.29
C GLU A 49 15.71 -6.73 4.81
N ASN A 50 14.39 -6.67 4.86
CA ASN A 50 13.61 -7.77 5.41
C ASN A 50 13.51 -8.96 4.45
N TRP A 51 13.28 -8.68 3.17
CA TRP A 51 12.82 -9.67 2.19
C TRP A 51 13.77 -9.85 1.00
N ASN A 52 14.86 -9.08 0.94
CA ASN A 52 15.80 -9.07 -0.17
C ASN A 52 15.09 -8.91 -1.53
N PHE A 53 14.05 -8.06 -1.59
CA PHE A 53 13.29 -7.81 -2.81
C PHE A 53 13.17 -6.30 -3.06
N ASP A 54 13.58 -5.85 -4.25
CA ASP A 54 13.43 -4.45 -4.64
C ASP A 54 12.06 -4.24 -5.28
N THR A 55 11.14 -3.67 -4.52
CA THR A 55 9.76 -3.41 -4.94
C THR A 55 9.65 -2.40 -6.09
N VAL A 56 10.67 -1.55 -6.30
CA VAL A 56 10.65 -0.55 -7.38
C VAL A 56 11.01 -1.16 -8.72
N LYS A 57 12.00 -2.07 -8.72
CA LYS A 57 12.41 -2.78 -9.95
C LYS A 57 11.63 -4.06 -10.17
N GLU A 58 10.89 -4.52 -9.16
CA GLU A 58 10.21 -5.81 -9.09
C GLU A 58 11.17 -6.99 -9.34
N ILE A 59 12.38 -6.90 -8.76
CA ILE A 59 13.45 -7.89 -8.95
C ILE A 59 13.97 -8.32 -7.57
N PRO A 60 14.24 -9.62 -7.37
CA PRO A 60 14.91 -10.09 -6.17
C PRO A 60 16.37 -9.63 -6.09
N VAL A 61 16.79 -9.32 -4.87
CA VAL A 61 18.15 -8.96 -4.50
C VAL A 61 18.79 -10.16 -3.82
N LYS A 62 20.11 -10.25 -3.86
CA LYS A 62 20.84 -11.32 -3.18
C LYS A 62 20.59 -11.26 -1.67
N GLY A 63 20.17 -12.37 -1.07
CA GLY A 63 20.01 -12.50 0.37
C GLY A 63 19.40 -13.83 0.80
N ASP A 64 18.66 -13.80 1.91
CA ASP A 64 18.16 -15.00 2.59
C ASP A 64 16.86 -15.55 1.98
N TRP A 65 16.14 -14.72 1.23
CA TRP A 65 14.95 -15.12 0.49
C TRP A 65 15.30 -15.51 -0.94
N GLU A 66 14.92 -16.73 -1.33
CA GLU A 66 14.97 -17.17 -2.71
C GLU A 66 13.63 -16.88 -3.39
N TRP A 67 13.66 -16.07 -4.44
CA TRP A 67 12.47 -15.66 -5.16
C TRP A 67 12.38 -16.35 -6.51
N SER A 68 11.21 -16.94 -6.79
CA SER A 68 10.89 -17.58 -8.06
C SER A 68 9.66 -16.93 -8.69
N LYS A 69 9.64 -16.84 -10.03
CA LYS A 69 8.51 -16.28 -10.77
C LYS A 69 7.58 -17.40 -11.23
N THR A 70 6.29 -17.26 -10.98
CA THR A 70 5.24 -18.16 -11.46
C THR A 70 4.92 -17.89 -12.93
N ASP A 71 4.28 -18.84 -13.60
CA ASP A 71 3.78 -18.71 -14.99
C ASP A 71 2.83 -17.51 -15.16
N GLU A 72 2.12 -17.11 -14.10
CA GLU A 72 1.25 -15.92 -14.06
C GLU A 72 2.03 -14.59 -13.87
N GLY A 73 3.37 -14.64 -13.82
CA GLY A 73 4.23 -13.48 -13.63
C GLY A 73 4.34 -12.98 -12.19
N LYS A 74 3.77 -13.69 -11.22
CA LYS A 74 3.85 -13.37 -9.78
C LYS A 74 5.17 -13.86 -9.16
N TRP A 75 5.66 -13.17 -8.14
CA TRP A 75 6.86 -13.57 -7.39
C TRP A 75 6.48 -14.34 -6.11
N ILE A 76 7.16 -15.46 -5.87
CA ILE A 76 7.01 -16.29 -4.66
C ILE A 76 8.37 -16.38 -3.98
N GLY A 77 8.44 -15.98 -2.71
CA GLY A 77 9.66 -16.01 -1.90
C GLY A 77 9.66 -17.18 -0.93
N ILE A 78 10.75 -17.93 -0.89
CA ILE A 78 10.98 -19.03 0.05
C ILE A 78 12.19 -18.64 0.91
N ASN A 79 12.03 -18.70 2.23
CA ASN A 79 13.12 -18.41 3.17
C ASN A 79 13.72 -19.72 3.69
N SER A 80 14.91 -20.05 3.22
CA SER A 80 15.62 -21.30 3.52
C SER A 80 15.99 -21.45 5.00
N LYS A 81 16.02 -20.36 5.78
CA LYS A 81 16.30 -20.40 7.22
C LYS A 81 15.06 -20.72 8.06
N LYS A 82 13.86 -20.40 7.57
CA LYS A 82 12.59 -20.61 8.30
C LYS A 82 11.94 -21.96 8.06
N SER A 83 12.32 -22.67 6.99
CA SER A 83 11.72 -23.97 6.64
C SER A 83 12.08 -25.11 7.59
N ASN A 84 13.12 -24.96 8.43
CA ASN A 84 13.49 -25.99 9.42
C ASN A 84 12.65 -25.95 10.72
N GLU A 85 11.79 -24.95 10.91
CA GLU A 85 10.97 -24.82 12.13
C GLU A 85 9.48 -25.16 11.95
N GLN A 86 9.02 -25.50 10.74
CA GLN A 86 7.59 -25.76 10.50
C GLN A 86 7.33 -26.92 9.52
N GLU A 87 7.79 -28.13 9.85
CA GLU A 87 7.07 -29.35 9.43
C GLU A 87 5.94 -29.68 10.43
N ASN A 88 5.03 -28.74 10.73
CA ASN A 88 3.74 -29.14 11.33
C ASN A 88 2.59 -28.11 11.27
N GLU A 89 2.49 -27.27 10.25
CA GLU A 89 1.25 -26.51 10.05
C GLU A 89 0.81 -26.55 8.59
N LYS A 90 0.02 -27.58 8.27
CA LYS A 90 -0.86 -27.59 7.09
C LYS A 90 -1.68 -26.30 7.11
N THR A 91 -1.39 -25.36 6.23
CA THR A 91 -2.26 -24.22 5.96
C THR A 91 -3.61 -24.74 5.45
N PRO A 92 -4.76 -24.48 6.11
CA PRO A 92 -6.04 -24.73 5.51
C PRO A 92 -6.25 -23.71 4.39
N VAL A 93 -6.45 -24.22 3.18
CA VAL A 93 -6.93 -23.47 2.01
C VAL A 93 -8.10 -22.58 2.44
N GLN A 94 -7.93 -21.25 2.33
CA GLN A 94 -9.02 -20.31 2.57
C GLN A 94 -10.07 -20.44 1.47
N LEU A 95 -11.05 -21.32 1.71
CA LEU A 95 -12.33 -21.34 1.02
C LEU A 95 -13.07 -20.04 1.34
N TYR A 96 -13.05 -19.10 0.41
CA TYR A 96 -13.94 -17.93 0.46
C TYR A 96 -15.39 -18.41 0.40
N SER A 97 -16.07 -18.40 1.54
CA SER A 97 -17.52 -18.54 1.59
C SER A 97 -18.17 -17.24 1.09
N LYS A 98 -19.01 -17.40 0.07
CA LYS A 98 -19.85 -16.36 -0.53
C LYS A 98 -20.92 -15.97 0.50
N VAL A 99 -20.70 -14.89 1.24
CA VAL A 99 -21.70 -14.34 2.18
C VAL A 99 -22.85 -13.74 1.36
N HIS A 100 -23.99 -14.43 1.32
CA HIS A 100 -25.27 -13.86 0.90
C HIS A 100 -25.73 -12.90 1.99
N VAL A 101 -25.63 -11.60 1.74
CA VAL A 101 -26.19 -10.57 2.61
C VAL A 101 -27.71 -10.56 2.39
N GLY A 102 -28.46 -11.13 3.34
CA GLY A 102 -29.91 -10.99 3.40
C GLY A 102 -30.28 -9.53 3.71
N MET A 103 -31.08 -8.93 2.84
CA MET A 103 -31.73 -7.64 3.12
C MET A 103 -32.77 -7.80 4.24
N PRO A 104 -32.86 -6.87 5.21
CA PRO A 104 -34.02 -6.79 6.07
C PRO A 104 -35.18 -6.09 5.34
N SER A 105 -36.31 -6.80 5.23
CA SER A 105 -37.60 -6.24 4.83
C SER A 105 -38.17 -5.40 5.99
N PHE A 106 -38.42 -4.11 5.73
CA PHE A 106 -39.20 -3.26 6.62
C PHE A 106 -40.69 -3.57 6.45
N THR A 107 -41.36 -3.89 7.56
CA THR A 107 -42.83 -3.83 7.70
C THR A 107 -43.25 -2.42 8.09
#